data_AF-R8Q560-F1
#
_entry.id   AF-R8Q560-F1
#
_cell.length_a   1.000
_cell.length_b   1.000
_cell.length_c   1.000
_cell.angle_alpha   90.00
_cell.angle_beta   90.00
_cell.angle_gamma   90.00
#
_symmetry.space_group_name_H-M   'P 1'
#
loop_
_entity.id
_entity.type
_entity.pdbx_description
1 polymer ?
#
loop_
_entity_poly.entity_id
_entity_poly.type
_entity_poly.pdbx_seq_one_letter_code
_entity_poly.pdbx_strand_id
1 'polypeptide(L)'
;MLSNLINDGILKNIAAIVTIVSAVGIILKNFIILTTTSDFDKLFFTKVSRAILNIFDFILGTILIYCVAFIWPSIFIFDFISNLFINLTPNEFSIFKLISGLLWFFLMVPIIYFTKSTKSKKRFRIIKWLIFSHIIFSIPFYSILFKKLIEWNSIEQILLTICIPLLVSAFYVITLFQYRSFNQPKFVITILSDEDLQNRKIIHKYTLDENRTVCSFDDESKVNVFYVFNFSSEVYLKYEKIKKRPHHK
;
A
#
# COMPACT_ATOMS: atom_id res chain seq x y z
N MET A 1 38.57 7.77 -30.96
CA MET A 1 37.20 7.22 -31.13
C MET A 1 36.86 6.19 -30.06
N LEU A 2 37.74 5.22 -29.77
CA LEU A 2 37.58 4.24 -28.67
C LEU A 2 37.55 4.88 -27.26
N SER A 3 38.36 5.92 -27.01
CA SER A 3 38.39 6.63 -25.72
C SER A 3 37.07 7.36 -25.41
N ASN A 4 36.38 7.89 -26.42
CA ASN A 4 35.10 8.57 -26.24
C ASN A 4 33.97 7.57 -25.96
N LEU A 5 34.00 6.39 -26.59
CA LEU A 5 33.06 5.30 -26.33
C LEU A 5 33.19 4.71 -24.92
N ILE A 6 34.42 4.59 -24.40
CA ILE A 6 34.68 4.12 -23.03
C ILE A 6 34.22 5.16 -22.00
N ASN A 7 34.48 6.45 -22.26
CA ASN A 7 34.09 7.53 -21.37
C ASN A 7 32.55 7.69 -21.30
N ASP A 8 31.85 7.57 -22.43
CA ASP A 8 30.38 7.62 -22.47
C ASP A 8 29.74 6.41 -21.77
N GLY A 9 30.33 5.22 -21.87
CA GLY A 9 29.85 4.02 -21.16
C GLY A 9 29.98 4.12 -19.64
N ILE A 10 31.12 4.62 -19.16
CA ILE A 10 31.36 4.85 -17.72
C ILE A 10 30.44 5.96 -17.19
N LEU A 11 30.30 7.07 -17.93
CA LEU A 11 29.44 8.18 -17.54
C LEU A 11 27.96 7.75 -17.45
N LYS A 12 27.47 6.96 -18.41
CA LYS A 12 26.11 6.39 -18.40
C LYS A 12 25.89 5.45 -17.21
N ASN A 13 26.88 4.62 -16.88
CA ASN A 13 26.79 3.72 -15.72
C ASN A 13 26.79 4.51 -14.40
N ILE A 14 27.62 5.55 -14.27
CA ILE A 14 27.61 6.44 -13.09
C ILE A 14 26.26 7.16 -12.97
N ALA A 15 25.73 7.71 -14.07
CA ALA A 15 24.43 8.37 -14.08
C ALA A 15 23.29 7.41 -13.69
N ALA A 16 23.33 6.16 -14.18
CA ALA A 16 22.38 5.13 -13.80
C ALA A 16 22.46 4.81 -12.31
N ILE A 17 23.67 4.63 -11.76
CA ILE A 17 23.87 4.37 -10.32
C ILE A 17 23.36 5.53 -9.46
N VAL A 18 23.71 6.77 -9.80
CA VAL A 18 23.25 7.96 -9.06
C VAL A 18 21.73 8.06 -9.11
N THR A 19 21.10 7.76 -10.24
CA THR A 19 19.65 7.75 -10.39
C THR A 19 19.00 6.69 -9.50
N ILE A 20 19.55 5.47 -9.48
CA ILE A 20 19.05 4.37 -8.63
C ILE A 20 19.19 4.74 -7.15
N VAL A 21 20.36 5.20 -6.72
CA VAL A 21 20.60 5.58 -5.31
C VAL A 21 19.65 6.70 -4.88
N SER A 22 19.43 7.69 -5.74
CA SER A 22 18.50 8.80 -5.47
C SER A 22 17.05 8.31 -5.38
N ALA A 23 16.62 7.44 -6.29
CA ALA A 23 15.28 6.85 -6.27
C ALA A 23 15.05 6.02 -5.01
N VAL A 24 16.03 5.19 -4.61
CA VAL A 24 15.99 4.40 -3.38
C VAL A 24 15.90 5.31 -2.15
N GLY A 25 16.69 6.38 -2.09
CA GLY A 25 16.65 7.35 -1.00
C GLY A 25 15.27 8.03 -0.86
N ILE A 26 14.64 8.40 -1.98
CA ILE A 26 13.29 8.98 -1.98
C ILE A 26 12.26 7.96 -1.49
N ILE A 27 12.35 6.70 -1.94
CA ILE A 27 11.43 5.64 -1.51
C ILE A 27 11.58 5.37 -0.02
N LEU A 28 12.82 5.22 0.48
CA LEU A 28 13.10 4.98 1.89
C LEU A 28 12.61 6.12 2.78
N LYS A 29 12.86 7.37 2.40
CA LYS A 29 12.37 8.54 3.12
C LYS A 29 10.84 8.50 3.28
N ASN A 30 10.12 8.28 2.17
CA ASN A 30 8.66 8.23 2.21
C ASN A 30 8.13 6.99 2.94
N PHE A 31 8.83 5.86 2.85
CA PHE A 31 8.51 4.65 3.61
C PHE A 31 8.62 4.86 5.12
N ILE A 32 9.70 5.50 5.58
CA ILE A 32 9.89 5.87 7.00
C ILE A 32 8.73 6.77 7.43
N ILE A 33 8.47 7.86 6.69
CA ILE A 33 7.36 8.77 7.02
C ILE A 33 6.02 8.01 7.09
N LEU A 34 5.74 7.11 6.14
CA LEU A 34 4.49 6.34 6.15
C LEU A 34 4.35 5.38 7.34
N THR A 35 5.45 4.79 7.81
CA THR A 35 5.46 3.78 8.88
C THR A 35 5.52 4.39 10.28
N THR A 36 6.15 5.55 10.45
CA THR A 36 6.28 6.22 11.75
C THR A 36 5.14 7.20 12.03
N THR A 37 4.49 7.75 11.00
CA THR A 37 3.43 8.75 11.16
C THR A 37 2.12 8.11 11.58
N SER A 38 1.61 8.48 12.76
CA SER A 38 0.30 8.04 13.23
C SER A 38 -0.86 8.70 12.46
N ASP A 39 -2.07 8.14 12.56
CA ASP A 39 -3.26 8.76 11.96
C ASP A 39 -3.55 10.15 12.54
N PHE A 40 -3.08 10.42 13.76
CA PHE A 40 -3.18 11.73 14.41
C PHE A 40 -2.22 12.74 13.75
N ASP A 41 -0.96 12.36 13.56
CA ASP A 41 0.06 13.22 12.96
C ASP A 41 -0.30 13.66 11.54
N LYS A 42 -0.97 12.77 10.78
CA LYS A 42 -1.46 13.08 9.43
C LYS A 42 -2.44 14.26 9.37
N LEU A 43 -3.09 14.62 10.49
CA LEU A 43 -3.97 15.79 10.55
C LEU A 43 -3.21 17.09 10.27
N PHE A 44 -1.93 17.15 10.67
CA PHE A 44 -1.10 18.36 10.61
C PHE A 44 -0.35 18.51 9.29
N PHE A 45 -0.32 17.46 8.46
CA PHE A 45 0.23 17.55 7.11
C PHE A 45 -0.58 18.47 6.21
N THR A 46 0.14 19.23 5.38
CA THR A 46 -0.47 20.00 4.30
C THR A 46 -1.21 19.08 3.33
N LYS A 47 -2.17 19.64 2.59
CA LYS A 47 -2.91 18.91 1.55
C LYS A 47 -1.97 18.29 0.52
N VAL A 48 -0.89 19.00 0.16
CA VAL A 48 0.12 18.54 -0.80
C VAL A 48 0.93 17.37 -0.24
N SER A 49 1.48 17.50 0.97
CA SER A 49 2.24 16.43 1.63
C SER A 49 1.40 15.16 1.79
N ARG A 50 0.12 15.31 2.15
CA ARG A 50 -0.82 14.18 2.25
C ARG A 50 -1.08 13.51 0.90
N ALA A 51 -1.23 14.29 -0.17
CA ALA A 51 -1.41 13.73 -1.51
C ALA A 51 -0.17 12.94 -1.97
N ILE A 52 1.03 13.50 -1.77
CA ILE A 52 2.30 12.83 -2.08
C ILE A 52 2.41 11.50 -1.32
N LEU A 53 2.17 11.52 -0.01
CA LEU A 53 2.23 10.31 0.82
C LEU A 53 1.21 9.26 0.38
N ASN A 54 -0.01 9.65 0.01
CA ASN A 54 -1.02 8.71 -0.50
C ASN A 54 -0.59 8.08 -1.83
N ILE A 55 0.08 8.82 -2.71
CA ILE A 55 0.64 8.30 -3.96
C ILE A 55 1.75 7.29 -3.65
N PHE A 56 2.66 7.60 -2.72
CA PHE A 56 3.70 6.66 -2.32
C PHE A 56 3.13 5.40 -1.66
N ASP A 57 2.15 5.53 -0.78
CA ASP A 57 1.44 4.40 -0.17
C ASP A 57 0.78 3.54 -1.26
N PHE A 58 0.19 4.16 -2.28
CA PHE A 58 -0.39 3.46 -3.43
C PHE A 58 0.66 2.69 -4.24
N ILE A 59 1.77 3.34 -4.59
CA ILE A 59 2.86 2.75 -5.37
C ILE A 59 3.49 1.59 -4.60
N LEU A 60 3.84 1.81 -3.32
CA LEU A 60 4.43 0.79 -2.45
C LEU A 60 3.49 -0.39 -2.26
N GLY A 61 2.21 -0.14 -1.96
CA GLY A 61 1.22 -1.21 -1.84
C GLY A 61 1.07 -2.01 -3.14
N THR A 62 1.12 -1.34 -4.29
CA THR A 62 0.99 -1.98 -5.61
C THR A 62 2.17 -2.89 -5.90
N ILE A 63 3.39 -2.38 -5.71
CA ILE A 63 4.63 -3.14 -5.88
C ILE A 63 4.67 -4.31 -4.90
N LEU A 64 4.31 -4.09 -3.63
CA LEU A 64 4.31 -5.14 -2.61
C LEU A 64 3.36 -6.28 -2.97
N ILE A 65 2.10 -5.97 -3.33
CA ILE A 65 1.14 -6.98 -3.78
C ILE A 65 1.66 -7.68 -5.03
N TYR A 66 2.19 -6.94 -6.00
CA TYR A 66 2.74 -7.52 -7.22
C TYR A 66 3.85 -8.56 -6.91
N CYS A 67 4.82 -8.17 -6.09
CA CYS A 67 5.95 -9.03 -5.73
C CYS A 67 5.50 -10.25 -4.90
N VAL A 68 4.69 -10.05 -3.87
CA VAL A 68 4.32 -11.11 -2.92
C VAL A 68 3.24 -12.04 -3.48
N ALA A 69 2.29 -11.53 -4.26
CA ALA A 69 1.15 -12.30 -4.75
C ALA A 69 1.42 -12.97 -6.10
N PHE A 70 2.30 -12.43 -6.94
CA PHE A 70 2.53 -12.93 -8.30
C PHE A 70 3.96 -13.41 -8.51
N ILE A 71 4.98 -12.57 -8.26
CA ILE A 71 6.37 -12.94 -8.55
C ILE A 71 6.87 -14.05 -7.63
N TRP A 72 6.80 -13.84 -6.30
CA TRP A 72 7.32 -14.79 -5.33
C TRP A 72 6.69 -16.19 -5.45
N PRO A 73 5.34 -16.32 -5.55
CA PRO A 73 4.71 -17.61 -5.74
C PRO A 73 5.09 -18.21 -7.08
N SER A 74 5.16 -17.42 -8.16
CA SER A 74 5.54 -17.95 -9.48
C SER A 74 6.95 -18.52 -9.49
N ILE A 75 7.92 -17.88 -8.83
CA ILE A 75 9.29 -18.41 -8.70
C ILE A 75 9.30 -19.69 -7.85
N PHE A 76 8.66 -19.66 -6.68
CA PHE A 76 8.68 -20.81 -5.77
C PHE A 76 7.95 -22.03 -6.35
N ILE A 77 6.86 -21.78 -7.06
CA ILE A 77 6.01 -22.82 -7.64
C ILE A 77 6.52 -23.23 -9.01
N PHE A 78 7.35 -22.44 -9.70
CA PHE A 78 7.97 -22.80 -10.97
C PHE A 78 8.68 -24.16 -10.90
N ASP A 79 9.47 -24.40 -9.84
CA ASP A 79 10.18 -25.68 -9.65
C ASP A 79 9.22 -26.83 -9.35
N PHE A 80 8.18 -26.57 -8.55
CA PHE A 80 7.17 -27.57 -8.19
C PHE A 80 6.27 -27.95 -9.37
N ILE A 81 5.79 -26.95 -10.12
CA ILE A 81 4.99 -27.10 -11.35
C ILE A 81 5.81 -27.77 -12.43
N SER A 82 7.06 -27.36 -12.66
CA SER A 82 7.88 -28.01 -13.68
C SER A 82 7.97 -29.52 -13.43
N ASN A 83 8.10 -29.97 -12.18
CA ASN A 83 8.07 -31.39 -11.83
C ASN A 83 6.67 -32.04 -11.95
N LEU A 84 5.60 -31.34 -11.58
CA LEU A 84 4.22 -31.85 -11.66
C LEU A 84 3.72 -32.01 -13.11
N PHE A 85 4.15 -31.10 -14.00
CA PHE A 85 3.67 -31.01 -15.38
C PHE A 85 4.48 -31.84 -16.38
N ILE A 86 5.65 -32.38 -16.01
CA ILE A 86 6.43 -33.31 -16.86
C ILE A 86 5.59 -34.53 -17.27
N ASN A 87 4.64 -34.95 -16.43
CA ASN A 87 3.82 -36.13 -16.67
C ASN A 87 2.50 -35.84 -17.41
N LEU A 88 2.19 -34.58 -17.69
CA LEU A 88 0.94 -34.21 -18.36
C LEU A 88 1.13 -34.22 -19.87
N THR A 89 0.16 -34.79 -20.58
CA THR A 89 0.13 -34.73 -22.04
C THR A 89 -0.08 -33.29 -22.52
N PRO A 90 0.34 -32.94 -23.75
CA PRO A 90 0.13 -31.59 -24.31
C PRO A 90 -1.33 -31.12 -24.28
N ASN A 91 -2.28 -32.05 -24.45
CA ASN A 91 -3.71 -31.75 -24.36
C ASN A 91 -4.14 -31.43 -22.93
N GLU A 92 -3.74 -32.22 -21.95
CA GLU A 92 -4.06 -31.97 -20.54
C GLU A 92 -3.46 -30.65 -20.05
N PHE A 93 -2.24 -30.32 -20.47
CA PHE A 93 -1.62 -29.03 -20.17
C PHE A 93 -2.40 -27.86 -20.78
N SER A 94 -2.87 -28.00 -22.02
CA SER A 94 -3.67 -26.98 -22.70
C SER A 94 -5.02 -26.76 -22.02
N ILE A 95 -5.68 -27.84 -21.60
CA ILE A 95 -6.94 -27.79 -20.85
C ILE A 95 -6.72 -27.12 -19.48
N PHE A 96 -5.67 -27.48 -18.75
CA PHE A 96 -5.33 -26.85 -17.47
C PHE A 96 -5.09 -25.35 -17.60
N LYS A 97 -4.35 -24.93 -18.63
CA LYS A 97 -4.11 -23.52 -18.93
C LYS A 97 -5.42 -22.77 -19.22
N LEU A 98 -6.32 -23.37 -19.99
CA LEU A 98 -7.62 -22.78 -20.30
C LEU A 98 -8.48 -22.62 -19.04
N ILE A 99 -8.59 -23.66 -18.23
CA ILE A 99 -9.37 -23.65 -16.98
C ILE A 99 -8.83 -22.62 -16.01
N SER A 100 -7.51 -22.57 -15.80
CA SER A 100 -6.88 -21.60 -14.89
C SER A 100 -7.06 -20.15 -15.35
N GLY A 101 -6.98 -19.89 -16.66
CA GLY A 101 -7.25 -18.57 -17.23
C GLY A 101 -8.72 -18.15 -17.11
N LEU A 102 -9.67 -19.07 -17.36
CA LEU A 102 -11.09 -18.80 -17.16
C LEU A 102 -11.41 -18.52 -15.70
N LEU A 103 -10.88 -19.32 -14.77
CA LEU A 103 -11.09 -19.15 -13.34
C LEU A 103 -10.58 -17.79 -12.85
N TRP A 104 -9.40 -17.37 -13.32
CA TRP A 104 -8.86 -16.04 -13.07
C TRP A 104 -9.83 -14.94 -13.53
N PHE A 105 -10.30 -15.02 -14.78
CA PHE A 105 -11.21 -14.02 -15.34
C PHE A 105 -12.55 -13.96 -14.59
N PHE A 106 -13.16 -15.11 -14.30
CA PHE A 106 -14.45 -15.18 -13.61
C PHE A 106 -14.38 -14.68 -12.17
N LEU A 107 -13.27 -14.89 -11.47
CA LEU A 107 -13.09 -14.39 -10.11
C LEU A 107 -12.88 -12.87 -10.05
N MET A 108 -12.47 -12.22 -11.13
CA MET A 108 -12.38 -10.74 -11.20
C MET A 108 -13.74 -10.06 -11.21
N VAL A 109 -14.71 -10.63 -11.91
CA VAL A 109 -16.06 -10.07 -12.07
C VAL A 109 -16.73 -9.74 -10.73
N PRO A 110 -16.82 -10.64 -9.74
CA PRO A 110 -17.43 -10.32 -8.45
C PRO A 110 -16.64 -9.24 -7.70
N ILE A 111 -15.31 -9.21 -7.80
CA ILE A 111 -14.50 -8.16 -7.15
C ILE A 111 -14.94 -6.79 -7.70
N ILE A 112 -14.98 -6.62 -9.02
CA ILE A 112 -15.40 -5.37 -9.68
C ILE A 112 -16.85 -4.99 -9.33
N TYR A 113 -17.74 -5.97 -9.24
CA TYR A 113 -19.13 -5.72 -8.87
C TYR A 113 -19.25 -5.21 -7.42
N PHE A 114 -18.59 -5.88 -6.47
CA PHE A 114 -18.69 -5.53 -5.05
C PHE A 114 -17.94 -4.25 -4.69
N THR A 115 -16.87 -3.88 -5.42
CA THR A 115 -16.09 -2.66 -5.16
C THR A 115 -16.91 -1.37 -5.33
N LYS A 116 -17.85 -1.35 -6.27
CA LYS A 116 -18.76 -0.19 -6.50
C LYS A 116 -19.65 0.14 -5.30
N SER A 117 -19.81 -0.77 -4.33
CA SER A 117 -20.78 -0.65 -3.22
C SER A 117 -20.15 -0.87 -1.84
N THR A 118 -18.91 -0.39 -1.64
CA THR A 118 -18.00 -0.64 -0.51
C THR A 118 -18.31 0.08 0.81
N LYS A 119 -19.49 0.68 0.98
CA LYS A 119 -19.83 1.47 2.18
C LYS A 119 -20.01 0.65 3.47
N SER A 120 -20.05 -0.68 3.39
CA SER A 120 -20.31 -1.57 4.54
C SER A 120 -19.08 -2.39 4.95
N LYS A 121 -18.85 -2.52 6.27
CA LYS A 121 -17.79 -3.37 6.84
C LYS A 121 -17.93 -4.85 6.43
N LYS A 122 -19.17 -5.36 6.36
CA LYS A 122 -19.44 -6.76 5.95
C LYS A 122 -19.03 -6.99 4.49
N ARG A 123 -19.40 -6.08 3.59
CA ARG A 123 -19.04 -6.15 2.17
C ARG A 123 -17.52 -6.04 1.95
N PHE A 124 -16.85 -5.18 2.71
CA PHE A 124 -15.40 -5.11 2.64
C PHE A 124 -14.71 -6.42 3.05
N ARG A 125 -15.25 -7.13 4.05
CA ARG A 125 -14.75 -8.47 4.42
C ARG A 125 -14.90 -9.45 3.26
N ILE A 126 -16.04 -9.44 2.57
CA ILE A 126 -16.29 -10.28 1.37
C ILE A 126 -15.28 -9.93 0.27
N ILE A 127 -15.07 -8.65 -0.02
CA ILE A 127 -14.10 -8.22 -1.04
C ILE A 127 -12.68 -8.69 -0.70
N LYS A 128 -12.25 -8.60 0.57
CA LYS A 128 -10.94 -9.11 0.98
C LYS A 128 -10.80 -10.60 0.75
N TRP A 129 -11.83 -11.38 1.06
CA TRP A 129 -11.85 -12.81 0.75
C TRP A 129 -11.83 -13.08 -0.75
N LEU A 130 -12.59 -12.33 -1.56
CA LEU A 130 -12.57 -12.47 -3.01
C LEU A 130 -11.20 -12.15 -3.62
N ILE A 131 -10.55 -11.07 -3.18
CA ILE A 131 -9.18 -10.72 -3.59
C ILE A 131 -8.21 -11.84 -3.21
N PHE A 132 -8.29 -12.34 -1.97
CA PHE A 132 -7.44 -13.41 -1.49
C PHE A 132 -7.63 -14.71 -2.29
N SER A 133 -8.88 -15.13 -2.50
CA SER A 133 -9.20 -16.29 -3.35
C SER A 133 -8.70 -16.09 -4.76
N HIS A 134 -8.92 -14.91 -5.36
CA HIS A 134 -8.43 -14.63 -6.70
C HIS A 134 -6.90 -14.75 -6.77
N ILE A 135 -6.16 -14.22 -5.81
CA ILE A 135 -4.71 -14.37 -5.74
C ILE A 135 -4.33 -15.85 -5.75
N ILE A 136 -4.91 -16.66 -4.84
CA ILE A 136 -4.61 -18.10 -4.77
C ILE A 136 -4.87 -18.81 -6.11
N PHE A 137 -6.04 -18.60 -6.71
CA PHE A 137 -6.40 -19.26 -7.96
C PHE A 137 -5.61 -18.73 -9.18
N SER A 138 -5.03 -17.53 -9.08
CA SER A 138 -4.20 -16.95 -10.13
C SER A 138 -2.79 -17.54 -10.19
N ILE A 139 -2.30 -18.11 -9.09
CA ILE A 139 -0.92 -18.59 -8.97
C ILE A 139 -0.53 -19.59 -10.07
N PRO A 140 -1.31 -20.65 -10.36
CA PRO A 140 -0.90 -21.61 -11.40
C PRO A 140 -0.88 -20.98 -12.79
N PHE A 141 -1.84 -20.09 -13.08
CA PHE A 141 -1.93 -19.38 -14.34
C PHE A 141 -0.70 -18.47 -14.56
N TYR A 142 -0.34 -17.68 -13.56
CA TYR A 142 0.82 -16.79 -13.64
C TYR A 142 2.15 -17.53 -13.67
N SER A 143 2.26 -18.66 -12.97
CA SER A 143 3.46 -19.50 -13.02
C SER A 143 3.74 -20.01 -14.45
N ILE A 144 2.68 -20.38 -15.20
CA ILE A 144 2.79 -20.77 -16.62
C ILE A 144 3.24 -19.60 -17.50
N LEU A 145 2.66 -18.40 -17.28
CA LEU A 145 3.06 -17.20 -18.03
C LEU A 145 4.51 -16.82 -17.75
N PHE A 146 4.93 -16.90 -16.48
CA PHE A 146 6.29 -16.60 -16.05
C PHE A 146 7.31 -17.55 -16.67
N LYS A 147 7.00 -18.86 -16.77
CA LYS A 147 7.83 -19.82 -17.52
C LYS A 147 8.02 -19.40 -18.98
N LYS A 148 6.95 -19.02 -19.67
CA LYS A 148 7.02 -18.58 -21.07
C LYS A 148 7.82 -17.29 -21.24
N LEU A 149 7.76 -16.39 -20.26
CA LEU A 149 8.57 -15.19 -20.27
C LEU A 149 10.06 -15.52 -20.27
N ILE A 150 10.49 -16.46 -19.41
CA ILE A 150 11.89 -16.93 -19.34
C ILE A 150 12.32 -17.58 -20.65
N GLU A 151 11.48 -18.44 -21.22
CA GLU A 151 11.85 -19.22 -22.40
C GLU A 151 11.86 -18.39 -23.69
N TRP A 152 10.85 -17.55 -23.93
CA TRP A 152 10.60 -16.97 -25.28
C TRP A 152 10.80 -15.46 -25.36
N ASN A 153 10.99 -14.78 -24.21
CA ASN A 153 11.31 -13.35 -24.08
C ASN A 153 10.65 -12.43 -25.14
N SER A 154 9.34 -12.60 -25.38
CA SER A 154 8.60 -11.78 -26.34
C SER A 154 7.89 -10.61 -25.65
N ILE A 155 7.70 -9.50 -26.38
CA ILE A 155 7.02 -8.29 -25.88
C ILE A 155 5.61 -8.63 -25.36
N GLU A 156 4.90 -9.52 -26.04
CA GLU A 156 3.58 -9.99 -25.61
C GLU A 156 3.63 -10.71 -24.25
N GLN A 157 4.64 -11.56 -24.03
CA GLN A 157 4.82 -12.26 -22.75
C GLN A 157 5.21 -11.29 -21.63
N ILE A 158 6.01 -10.26 -21.92
CA ILE A 158 6.33 -9.18 -20.96
C ILE A 158 5.04 -8.47 -20.54
N LEU A 159 4.18 -8.13 -21.50
CA LEU A 159 2.93 -7.42 -21.21
C LEU A 159 1.96 -8.28 -20.38
N LEU A 160 1.81 -9.56 -20.71
CA LEU A 160 0.96 -10.51 -19.98
C LEU A 160 1.47 -10.82 -18.56
N THR A 161 2.80 -10.93 -18.38
CA THR A 161 3.41 -11.40 -17.14
C THR A 161 3.74 -10.26 -16.17
N ILE A 162 3.98 -9.04 -16.67
CA ILE A 162 4.36 -7.88 -15.85
C ILE A 162 3.22 -6.87 -15.80
N CYS A 163 2.78 -6.35 -16.94
CA CYS A 163 1.84 -5.21 -16.97
C CYS A 163 0.46 -5.58 -16.42
N ILE A 164 -0.12 -6.72 -16.81
CA ILE A 164 -1.44 -7.15 -16.32
C ILE A 164 -1.45 -7.34 -14.79
N PRO A 165 -0.57 -8.16 -14.19
CA PRO A 165 -0.58 -8.34 -12.73
C PRO A 165 -0.23 -7.05 -11.96
N LEU A 166 0.56 -6.12 -12.53
CA LEU A 166 0.72 -4.77 -11.96
C LEU A 166 -0.60 -3.99 -11.95
N LEU A 167 -1.35 -3.99 -13.06
CA LEU A 167 -2.67 -3.34 -13.13
C LEU A 167 -3.67 -3.97 -12.16
N VAL A 168 -3.67 -5.30 -12.04
CA VAL A 168 -4.48 -6.03 -11.05
C VAL A 168 -4.10 -5.63 -9.62
N SER A 169 -2.80 -5.57 -9.32
CA SER A 169 -2.31 -5.17 -8.01
C SER A 169 -2.73 -3.73 -7.68
N ALA A 170 -2.59 -2.81 -8.63
CA ALA A 170 -3.07 -1.44 -8.51
C ALA A 170 -4.58 -1.38 -8.21
N PHE A 171 -5.38 -2.17 -8.93
CA PHE A 171 -6.81 -2.27 -8.71
C PHE A 171 -7.16 -2.76 -7.29
N TYR A 172 -6.42 -3.75 -6.76
CA TYR A 172 -6.58 -4.19 -5.37
C TYR A 172 -6.25 -3.09 -4.37
N VAL A 173 -5.15 -2.37 -4.57
CA VAL A 173 -4.79 -1.27 -3.67
C VAL A 173 -5.83 -0.17 -3.68
N ILE A 174 -6.33 0.24 -4.85
CA ILE A 174 -7.43 1.23 -4.96
C ILE A 174 -8.65 0.78 -4.16
N THR A 175 -9.02 -0.50 -4.31
CA THR A 175 -10.16 -1.10 -3.60
C THR A 175 -9.98 -1.04 -2.09
N LEU A 176 -8.78 -1.36 -1.60
CA LEU A 176 -8.45 -1.31 -0.18
C LEU A 176 -8.39 0.15 0.34
N PHE A 177 -7.88 1.07 -0.46
CA PHE A 177 -7.78 2.50 -0.13
C PHE A 177 -9.14 3.18 -0.03
N GLN A 178 -10.08 2.87 -0.92
CA GLN A 178 -11.44 3.39 -0.85
C GLN A 178 -12.09 3.08 0.52
N TYR A 179 -11.87 1.88 1.04
CA TYR A 179 -12.38 1.51 2.37
C TYR A 179 -11.63 2.21 3.51
N ARG A 180 -10.30 2.36 3.41
CA ARG A 180 -9.50 3.09 4.42
C ARG A 180 -9.95 4.55 4.52
N SER A 181 -10.17 5.22 3.39
CA SER A 181 -10.66 6.60 3.33
C SER A 181 -12.01 6.76 4.04
N PHE A 182 -12.95 5.83 3.81
CA PHE A 182 -14.24 5.82 4.52
C PHE A 182 -14.08 5.67 6.04
N ASN A 183 -13.02 5.01 6.50
CA ASN A 183 -12.78 4.70 7.92
C ASN A 183 -11.78 5.59 8.62
N GLN A 184 -11.38 6.71 8.01
CA GLN A 184 -10.49 7.67 8.67
C GLN A 184 -11.08 8.16 10.00
N PRO A 185 -10.26 8.23 11.06
CA PRO A 185 -10.68 8.76 12.34
C PRO A 185 -11.02 10.25 12.19
N LYS A 186 -12.10 10.68 12.82
CA LYS A 186 -12.45 12.10 12.95
C LYS A 186 -12.17 12.54 14.37
N PHE A 187 -11.79 13.79 14.56
CA PHE A 187 -11.46 14.35 15.87
C PHE A 187 -12.30 15.59 16.13
N VAL A 188 -12.77 15.75 17.36
CA VAL A 188 -13.28 17.01 17.90
C VAL A 188 -12.11 17.75 18.52
N ILE A 189 -12.03 19.06 18.26
CA ILE A 189 -10.99 19.93 18.80
C ILE A 189 -11.65 20.85 19.81
N THR A 190 -11.12 20.87 21.03
CA THR A 190 -11.54 21.77 22.10
C THR A 190 -10.33 22.54 22.61
N ILE A 191 -10.46 23.85 22.75
CA ILE A 191 -9.46 24.70 23.39
C ILE A 191 -9.57 24.49 24.90
N LEU A 192 -8.45 24.23 25.56
CA LEU A 192 -8.40 24.12 27.02
C LEU A 192 -8.24 25.52 27.61
N SER A 193 -8.99 25.79 28.69
CA SER A 193 -8.86 27.02 29.47
C SER A 193 -7.70 26.92 30.47
N ASP A 194 -7.26 28.05 31.01
CA ASP A 194 -6.22 28.08 32.05
C ASP A 194 -6.66 27.30 33.29
N GLU A 195 -7.96 27.33 33.63
CA GLU A 195 -8.54 26.55 34.73
C GLU A 195 -8.41 25.04 34.50
N ASP A 196 -8.55 24.57 33.25
CA ASP A 196 -8.39 23.16 32.90
C ASP A 196 -6.95 22.66 33.06
N LEU A 197 -5.99 23.58 32.97
CA LEU A 197 -4.55 23.33 33.06
C LEU A 197 -4.03 23.46 34.49
N GLN A 198 -4.74 24.20 35.36
CA GLN A 198 -4.36 24.37 36.75
C GLN A 198 -4.27 22.99 37.43
N ASN A 199 -3.12 22.75 38.08
CA ASN A 199 -2.78 21.52 38.79
C ASN A 199 -2.49 20.27 37.93
N ARG A 200 -2.48 20.38 36.59
CA ARG A 200 -2.06 19.27 35.72
C ARG A 200 -0.59 19.41 35.31
N LYS A 201 0.14 18.31 35.35
CA LYS A 201 1.52 18.26 34.84
C LYS A 201 1.50 17.89 33.37
N ILE A 202 2.11 18.75 32.55
CA ILE A 202 2.21 18.58 31.10
C ILE A 202 3.53 17.90 30.79
N ILE A 203 3.46 16.78 30.07
CA ILE A 203 4.61 16.04 29.58
C ILE A 203 4.72 16.26 28.07
N HIS A 204 5.87 16.77 27.65
CA HIS A 204 6.23 16.85 26.24
C HIS A 204 6.48 15.45 25.66
N LYS A 205 5.83 15.11 24.54
CA LYS A 205 6.10 13.86 23.82
C LYS A 205 7.05 14.08 22.65
N TYR A 206 6.58 14.79 21.63
CA TYR A 206 7.36 15.11 20.44
C TYR A 206 6.79 16.33 19.73
N THR A 207 7.64 16.96 18.93
CA THR A 207 7.30 18.13 18.12
C THR A 207 6.69 17.71 16.79
N LEU A 208 5.57 18.33 16.40
CA LEU A 208 4.91 18.10 15.10
C LEU A 208 5.55 18.97 14.00
N ASP A 209 5.79 20.23 14.34
CA ASP A 209 6.45 21.23 13.49
C ASP A 209 6.99 22.36 14.38
N GLU A 210 7.58 23.37 13.74
CA GLU A 210 8.19 24.54 14.40
C GLU A 210 7.26 25.24 15.41
N ASN A 211 5.94 25.14 15.24
CA ASN A 211 4.95 25.86 16.03
C ASN A 211 4.07 24.95 16.90
N ARG A 212 4.16 23.62 16.78
CA ARG A 212 3.21 22.71 17.43
C ARG A 212 3.91 21.50 18.03
N THR A 213 3.49 21.15 19.24
CA THR A 213 4.03 20.03 20.01
C THR A 213 2.92 19.17 20.58
N VAL A 214 3.09 17.84 20.50
CA VAL A 214 2.19 16.90 21.16
C VAL A 214 2.60 16.73 22.63
N CYS A 215 1.61 16.85 23.49
CA CYS A 215 1.75 16.72 24.93
C CYS A 215 0.84 15.60 25.48
N SER A 216 1.07 15.21 26.72
CA SER A 216 0.14 14.43 27.54
C SER A 216 0.07 15.01 28.95
N PHE A 217 -1.01 14.69 29.67
CA PHE A 217 -1.10 14.94 31.10
C PHE A 217 -0.75 13.68 31.88
N ASP A 218 -0.02 13.82 33.00
CA ASP A 218 0.41 12.71 33.89
C ASP A 218 -0.76 11.81 34.34
N ASP A 219 -1.94 12.39 34.44
CA ASP A 219 -3.17 11.85 34.99
C ASP A 219 -4.11 11.22 33.92
N GLU A 220 -3.78 11.30 32.63
CA GLU A 220 -4.62 10.77 31.55
C GLU A 220 -3.91 9.81 30.60
N SER A 221 -4.09 8.50 30.82
CA SER A 221 -3.69 7.44 29.88
C SER A 221 -4.77 7.09 28.84
N LYS A 222 -5.59 8.07 28.43
CA LYS A 222 -6.73 7.80 27.51
C LYS A 222 -6.24 7.63 26.07
N VAL A 223 -6.31 6.40 25.56
CA VAL A 223 -5.90 5.95 24.20
C VAL A 223 -6.54 6.74 23.03
N ASN A 224 -7.54 7.59 23.28
CA ASN A 224 -8.30 8.31 22.24
C ASN A 224 -8.27 9.84 22.39
N VAL A 225 -7.44 10.36 23.28
CA VAL A 225 -7.28 11.80 23.52
C VAL A 225 -5.83 12.19 23.27
N PHE A 226 -5.63 13.24 22.49
CA PHE A 226 -4.31 13.80 22.22
C PHE A 226 -4.34 15.28 22.59
N TYR A 227 -3.23 15.79 23.12
CA TYR A 227 -3.08 17.19 23.48
C TYR A 227 -1.99 17.82 22.62
N VAL A 228 -2.25 19.03 22.12
CA VAL A 228 -1.30 19.78 21.29
C VAL A 228 -1.19 21.19 21.83
N PHE A 229 0.04 21.62 22.09
CA PHE A 229 0.34 23.02 22.34
C PHE A 229 0.70 23.70 21.02
N ASN A 230 0.10 24.87 20.77
CA ASN A 230 0.44 25.72 19.64
C ASN A 230 1.20 26.96 20.14
N PHE A 231 2.50 27.04 19.83
CA PHE A 231 3.36 28.15 20.22
C PHE A 231 2.94 29.48 19.60
N SER A 232 2.40 29.48 18.38
CA SER A 232 2.02 30.73 17.70
C SER A 232 0.82 31.43 18.32
N SER A 233 -0.06 30.68 18.97
CA SER A 233 -1.28 31.23 19.59
C SER A 233 -1.31 31.00 21.10
N GLU A 234 -0.27 30.39 21.67
CA GLU A 234 -0.13 30.08 23.10
C GLU A 234 -1.33 29.34 23.71
N VAL A 235 -1.97 28.44 22.94
CA VAL A 235 -3.14 27.67 23.40
C VAL A 235 -2.88 26.17 23.43
N TYR A 236 -3.52 25.50 24.37
CA TYR A 236 -3.62 24.05 24.42
C TYR A 236 -4.90 23.55 23.75
N LEU A 237 -4.73 22.63 22.82
CA LEU A 237 -5.80 21.99 22.07
C LEU A 237 -5.92 20.53 22.49
N LYS A 238 -7.12 20.13 22.87
CA LYS A 238 -7.49 18.74 23.10
C LYS A 238 -8.17 18.18 21.86
N TYR A 239 -7.67 17.05 21.39
CA TYR A 239 -8.20 16.30 20.26
C TYR A 239 -8.82 15.00 20.77
N GLU A 240 -10.14 14.87 20.64
CA GLU A 240 -10.86 13.65 21.01
C GLU A 240 -11.38 12.93 19.77
N LYS A 241 -11.02 11.65 19.62
CA LYS A 241 -11.48 10.83 18.50
C LYS A 241 -12.99 10.59 18.59
N ILE A 242 -13.73 10.98 17.56
CA ILE A 242 -15.17 10.73 17.43
C ILE A 242 -15.39 9.21 17.33
N LYS A 243 -16.02 8.63 18.36
CA LYS A 243 -16.50 7.25 18.30
C LYS A 243 -17.59 7.19 17.22
N LYS A 244 -17.30 6.56 16.08
CA LYS A 244 -18.33 6.25 15.08
C LYS A 244 -19.39 5.39 15.76
N ARG A 245 -20.60 5.93 16.00
CA ARG A 245 -21.77 5.09 16.31
C ARG A 245 -21.90 4.06 15.18
N PRO A 246 -22.10 2.77 15.47
CA PRO A 246 -22.37 1.80 14.42
C PRO A 246 -23.65 2.25 13.72
N HIS A 247 -23.55 2.64 12.45
CA HIS A 247 -24.74 2.78 11.62
C HIS A 247 -25.39 1.40 11.52
N HIS A 248 -26.41 1.18 12.33
CA HIS A 248 -27.43 0.17 12.11
C HIS A 248 -28.24 0.64 10.90
N LYS A 249 -27.90 0.14 9.71
CA LYS A 249 -28.79 -0.01 8.55
C LYS A 249 -28.31 -1.22 7.76
#